data_AF-A0A5B0P3C6-F1
#
_entry.id   AF-A0A5B0P3C6-F1
#
_cell.length_a   1.000
_cell.length_b   1.000
_cell.length_c   1.000
_cell.angle_alpha   90.00
_cell.angle_beta   90.00
_cell.angle_gamma   90.00
#
_symmetry.space_group_name_H-M   'P 1'
#
loop_
_entity.id
_entity.type
_entity.pdbx_description
1 polymer ?
#
loop_
_entity_poly.entity_id
_entity_poly.type
_entity_poly.pdbx_seq_one_letter_code
_entity_poly.pdbx_strand_id
1 'polypeptide(L)'
;MNQDITTSEYSDNTGPDDPPSPITTITPTPLSDNQKHDIITSLLLEGWKGPDVLMILNEEYGWSISLCTLSHLRQSWGLHLSDLPPAENPPDLLPPIRASLISAHQNGLTVAEMRSQLSSELGVNVSHCTVERYLRRLNLKQRQNDLVNGKTTREEVVELVRHARDALLANTAGYRRMRQILVTNYGLRLPRYA
;
A
#
# COMPACT_ATOMS: atom_id res chain seq x y z
N MET A 1 6.33 101.81 2.18
CA MET A 1 5.56 102.26 1.01
C MET A 1 4.55 101.16 0.71
N ASN A 2 3.26 101.52 0.81
CA ASN A 2 2.12 100.67 0.49
C ASN A 2 1.91 100.62 -1.04
N GLN A 3 1.28 99.55 -1.52
CA GLN A 3 0.47 99.36 -2.75
C GLN A 3 0.60 97.86 -3.14
N ASP A 4 -0.40 97.06 -3.49
CA ASP A 4 -1.84 97.22 -3.61
C ASP A 4 -2.52 95.83 -3.51
N ILE A 5 -3.78 95.90 -3.08
CA ILE A 5 -4.84 94.90 -2.97
C ILE A 5 -5.44 94.58 -4.35
N THR A 6 -5.83 93.31 -4.63
CA THR A 6 -7.10 92.93 -5.32
C THR A 6 -7.33 91.40 -5.26
N THR A 7 -8.31 91.04 -4.44
CA THR A 7 -9.41 90.08 -4.56
C THR A 7 -9.41 89.02 -5.68
N SER A 8 -9.53 87.75 -5.27
CA SER A 8 -10.36 86.74 -5.95
C SER A 8 -10.91 85.78 -4.89
N GLU A 9 -12.14 86.00 -4.46
CA GLU A 9 -12.95 84.98 -3.78
C GLU A 9 -13.64 84.09 -4.83
N TYR A 10 -13.80 82.81 -4.47
CA TYR A 10 -14.77 81.77 -4.89
C TYR A 10 -14.02 80.42 -4.74
N SER A 11 -14.49 79.35 -4.14
CA SER A 11 -15.76 79.01 -3.49
C SER A 11 -15.57 77.60 -2.91
N ASP A 12 -16.12 77.41 -1.71
CA ASP A 12 -16.81 76.22 -1.21
C ASP A 12 -16.18 74.81 -1.27
N ASN A 13 -15.86 74.35 -0.05
CA ASN A 13 -16.42 73.15 0.58
C ASN A 13 -15.69 71.80 0.42
N THR A 14 -15.48 71.21 1.60
CA THR A 14 -15.37 69.77 1.90
C THR A 14 -13.98 69.17 1.70
N GLY A 15 -13.18 69.26 2.77
CA GLY A 15 -12.11 68.27 2.98
C GLY A 15 -12.71 66.95 3.45
N PRO A 16 -12.28 65.81 2.87
CA PRO A 16 -12.08 64.60 3.61
C PRO A 16 -10.59 64.50 3.95
N ASP A 17 -10.29 64.53 5.25
CA ASP A 17 -9.08 63.92 5.80
C ASP A 17 -9.20 62.41 5.52
N ASP A 18 -8.68 61.96 4.38
CA ASP A 18 -8.52 60.54 4.10
C ASP A 18 -7.15 60.13 4.66
N PRO A 19 -7.07 59.32 5.73
CA PRO A 19 -5.79 58.76 6.15
C PRO A 19 -5.25 57.89 5.02
N PRO A 20 -3.91 57.81 4.81
CA PRO A 20 -3.35 56.91 3.83
C PRO A 20 -3.82 55.50 4.14
N SER A 21 -4.57 54.91 3.19
CA SER A 21 -5.04 53.52 3.26
C SER A 21 -3.93 52.62 3.76
N PRO A 22 -4.17 51.78 4.79
CA PRO A 22 -3.15 50.86 5.24
C PRO A 22 -2.78 49.98 4.05
N ILE A 23 -1.50 49.96 3.71
CA ILE A 23 -0.91 48.96 2.84
C ILE A 23 -1.38 47.62 3.40
N THR A 24 -2.31 46.96 2.70
CA THR A 24 -2.73 45.59 3.02
C THR A 24 -1.50 44.73 2.82
N THR A 25 -0.75 44.58 3.90
CA THR A 25 0.32 43.61 4.00
C THR A 25 -0.40 42.27 3.93
N ILE A 26 -0.41 41.65 2.75
CA ILE A 26 -1.01 40.34 2.51
C ILE A 26 -0.22 39.37 3.37
N THR A 27 -0.65 39.23 4.61
CA THR A 27 -0.14 38.24 5.53
C THR A 27 -0.73 36.92 5.04
N PRO A 28 0.08 35.90 4.70
CA PRO A 28 -0.45 34.64 4.23
C PRO A 28 -1.35 34.07 5.32
N THR A 29 -2.65 33.95 5.04
CA THR A 29 -3.61 33.38 5.96
C THR A 29 -3.14 31.98 6.33
N PRO A 30 -2.94 31.66 7.61
CA PRO A 30 -2.47 30.35 8.01
C PRO A 30 -3.51 29.30 7.58
N LEU A 31 -3.05 28.25 6.89
CA LEU A 31 -3.90 27.13 6.48
C LEU A 31 -4.61 26.54 7.71
N SER A 32 -5.94 26.42 7.62
CA SER A 32 -6.73 25.69 8.62
C SER A 32 -6.44 24.19 8.57
N ASP A 33 -6.69 23.48 9.65
CA ASP A 33 -6.40 22.04 9.71
C ASP A 33 -7.24 21.21 8.73
N ASN A 34 -8.47 21.65 8.44
CA ASN A 34 -9.31 21.02 7.41
C ASN A 34 -8.70 21.19 6.01
N GLN A 35 -8.19 22.39 5.69
CA GLN A 35 -7.53 22.63 4.40
C GLN A 35 -6.26 21.79 4.26
N LYS A 36 -5.45 21.71 5.32
CA LYS A 36 -4.25 20.86 5.34
C LYS A 36 -4.58 19.39 5.12
N HIS A 37 -5.66 18.92 5.75
CA HIS A 37 -6.17 17.56 5.58
C HIS A 37 -6.55 17.29 4.12
N ASP A 38 -7.34 18.17 3.52
CA ASP A 38 -7.83 18.00 2.15
C ASP A 38 -6.70 18.02 1.11
N ILE A 39 -5.74 18.94 1.27
CA ILE A 39 -4.54 19.02 0.41
C ILE A 39 -3.70 17.75 0.50
N ILE A 40 -3.42 17.25 1.71
CA ILE A 40 -2.63 16.01 1.84
C ILE A 40 -3.42 14.82 1.29
N THR A 41 -4.74 14.80 1.45
CA THR A 41 -5.58 13.73 0.91
C THR A 41 -5.56 13.71 -0.61
N SER A 42 -5.69 14.87 -1.27
CA SER A 42 -5.65 14.96 -2.74
C SER A 42 -4.28 14.51 -3.29
N LEU A 43 -3.18 14.97 -2.67
CA LEU A 43 -1.83 14.57 -3.09
C LEU A 43 -1.59 13.07 -2.94
N LEU A 44 -2.14 12.44 -1.89
CA LEU A 44 -2.04 11.01 -1.71
C LEU A 44 -2.91 10.22 -2.70
N LEU A 45 -4.09 10.73 -3.07
CA LEU A 45 -4.96 10.14 -4.09
C LEU A 45 -4.35 10.22 -5.49
N GLU A 46 -3.66 11.32 -5.80
CA GLU A 46 -2.86 11.47 -7.03
C GLU A 46 -1.64 10.53 -7.07
N GLY A 47 -1.27 9.94 -5.94
CA GLY A 47 -0.21 8.94 -5.86
C GLY A 47 1.18 9.50 -5.55
N TRP A 48 1.29 10.76 -5.12
CA TRP A 48 2.55 11.37 -4.73
C TRP A 48 3.18 10.68 -3.52
N LYS A 49 4.52 10.59 -3.49
CA LYS A 49 5.27 9.96 -2.40
C LYS A 49 5.75 11.00 -1.40
N GLY A 50 6.07 10.57 -0.17
CA GLY A 50 6.43 11.45 0.94
C GLY A 50 7.37 12.63 0.60
N PRO A 51 8.54 12.40 -0.04
CA PRO A 51 9.44 13.49 -0.43
C PRO A 51 8.82 14.47 -1.44
N ASP A 52 8.08 13.95 -2.42
CA ASP A 52 7.43 14.75 -3.46
C ASP A 52 6.29 15.60 -2.87
N VAL A 53 5.51 15.00 -1.95
CA VAL A 53 4.47 15.71 -1.19
C VAL A 53 5.09 16.89 -0.43
N LEU A 54 6.24 16.73 0.22
CA LEU A 54 6.88 17.83 0.93
C LEU A 54 7.32 18.97 0.00
N MET A 55 7.81 18.63 -1.19
CA MET A 55 8.20 19.61 -2.19
C MET A 55 6.98 20.43 -2.64
N ILE A 56 5.88 19.76 -2.97
CA ILE A 56 4.62 20.40 -3.39
C ILE A 56 4.04 21.27 -2.27
N LEU A 57 4.01 20.78 -1.03
CA LEU A 57 3.52 21.54 0.13
C LEU A 57 4.31 22.83 0.34
N ASN A 58 5.63 22.79 0.15
CA ASN A 58 6.48 23.96 0.32
C ASN A 58 6.36 24.94 -0.87
N GLU A 59 6.32 24.45 -2.10
CA GLU A 59 6.33 25.27 -3.31
C GLU A 59 4.96 25.91 -3.60
N GLU A 60 3.87 25.15 -3.50
CA GLU A 60 2.53 25.61 -3.88
C GLU A 60 1.77 26.25 -2.72
N TYR A 61 1.96 25.73 -1.51
CA TYR A 61 1.16 26.11 -0.34
C TYR A 61 1.97 26.87 0.72
N GLY A 62 3.27 27.09 0.51
CA GLY A 62 4.17 27.74 1.47
C GLY A 62 4.25 26.99 2.82
N TRP A 63 3.88 25.72 2.84
CA TRP A 63 3.75 24.92 4.05
C TRP A 63 4.92 23.96 4.21
N SER A 64 5.98 24.44 4.85
CA SER A 64 7.17 23.65 5.12
C SER A 64 6.98 22.76 6.35
N ILE A 65 7.02 21.43 6.16
CA ILE A 65 6.96 20.44 7.23
C ILE A 65 8.01 19.35 7.06
N SER A 66 8.34 18.67 8.16
CA SER A 66 9.24 17.52 8.12
C SER A 66 8.50 16.24 7.68
N LEU A 67 9.25 15.24 7.21
CA LEU A 67 8.74 13.89 6.94
C LEU A 67 8.07 13.27 8.18
N CYS A 68 8.61 13.53 9.36
CA CYS A 68 8.06 13.05 10.64
C CYS A 68 6.69 13.68 10.90
N THR A 69 6.58 15.00 10.71
CA THR A 69 5.32 15.73 10.83
C THR A 69 4.29 15.23 9.83
N LEU A 70 4.66 15.06 8.56
CA LEU A 70 3.77 14.48 7.54
C LEU A 70 3.30 13.08 7.95
N SER A 71 4.21 12.24 8.47
CA SER A 71 3.86 10.90 8.93
C SER A 71 2.90 10.91 10.11
N HIS A 72 3.11 11.82 11.08
CA HIS A 72 2.22 12.01 12.22
C HIS A 72 0.83 12.49 11.78
N LEU A 73 0.76 13.50 10.90
CA LEU A 73 -0.50 14.00 10.36
C LEU A 73 -1.29 12.91 9.64
N ARG A 74 -0.61 12.12 8.80
CA ARG A 74 -1.24 10.98 8.13
C ARG A 74 -1.78 9.93 9.10
N GLN A 75 -1.07 9.68 10.19
CA GLN A 75 -1.55 8.76 11.23
C GLN A 75 -2.75 9.34 11.99
N SER A 76 -2.67 10.60 12.43
CA SER A 76 -3.73 11.25 13.18
C SER A 76 -5.02 11.43 12.37
N TRP A 77 -4.89 11.54 11.05
CA TRP A 77 -6.01 11.75 10.14
C TRP A 77 -6.50 10.48 9.43
N GLY A 78 -5.90 9.31 9.71
CA GLY A 78 -6.32 8.07 9.04
C GLY A 78 -6.09 8.09 7.53
N LEU A 79 -4.96 8.67 7.09
CA LEU A 79 -4.54 8.71 5.68
C LEU A 79 -3.55 7.57 5.37
N HIS A 80 -3.86 6.36 5.84
CA HIS A 80 -3.11 5.17 5.45
C HIS A 80 -3.56 4.69 4.07
N LEU A 81 -2.66 3.98 3.37
CA LEU A 81 -2.98 3.25 2.14
C LEU A 81 -4.12 2.22 2.31
N SER A 82 -4.48 1.90 3.56
CA SER A 82 -5.63 1.07 3.94
C SER A 82 -6.97 1.82 3.85
N ASP A 83 -6.94 3.13 4.04
CA ASP A 83 -8.11 4.01 4.21
C ASP A 83 -8.46 4.73 2.90
N LEU A 84 -7.49 4.82 1.98
CA LEU A 84 -7.71 5.29 0.62
C LEU A 84 -8.39 4.19 -0.21
N PRO A 85 -9.34 4.53 -1.11
CA PRO A 85 -9.92 3.56 -2.02
C PRO A 85 -8.80 2.82 -2.76
N PRO A 86 -8.90 1.48 -2.92
CA PRO A 86 -7.90 0.73 -3.66
C PRO A 86 -7.70 1.40 -5.01
N ALA A 87 -6.45 1.76 -5.35
CA ALA A 87 -6.13 2.37 -6.63
C ALA A 87 -6.84 1.59 -7.75
N GLU A 88 -7.67 2.28 -8.54
CA GLU A 88 -8.58 1.63 -9.52
C GLU A 88 -7.83 0.71 -10.48
N ASN A 89 -6.55 1.03 -10.74
CA ASN A 89 -5.65 0.24 -11.56
C ASN A 89 -4.31 0.07 -10.82
N PRO A 90 -4.14 -0.96 -9.95
CA PRO A 90 -2.82 -1.26 -9.43
C PRO A 90 -1.90 -1.57 -10.63
N PRO A 91 -0.64 -1.11 -10.65
CA PRO A 91 0.27 -1.43 -11.73
C PRO A 91 0.31 -2.96 -11.90
N ASP A 92 0.00 -3.39 -13.12
CA ASP A 92 -0.10 -4.78 -13.46
C ASP A 92 1.22 -5.47 -13.14
N LEU A 93 1.13 -6.68 -12.60
CA LEU A 93 2.30 -7.52 -12.39
C LEU A 93 3.04 -7.66 -13.72
N LEU A 94 4.35 -7.44 -13.70
CA LEU A 94 5.18 -7.62 -14.89
C LEU A 94 4.86 -8.98 -15.53
N PRO A 95 4.60 -9.03 -16.86
CA PRO A 95 4.25 -10.26 -17.56
C PRO A 95 5.12 -11.48 -17.20
N PRO A 96 6.46 -11.36 -17.09
CA PRO A 96 7.29 -12.51 -16.73
C PRO A 96 7.08 -13.01 -15.29
N ILE A 97 6.87 -12.11 -14.33
CA ILE A 97 6.56 -12.47 -12.93
C ILE A 97 5.19 -13.16 -12.86
N ARG A 98 4.21 -12.63 -13.59
CA ARG A 98 2.87 -13.21 -13.70
C ARG A 98 2.92 -14.63 -14.28
N ALA A 99 3.62 -14.82 -15.40
CA ALA A 99 3.74 -16.13 -16.05
C ALA A 99 4.44 -17.15 -15.14
N SER A 100 5.54 -16.76 -14.50
CA SER A 100 6.26 -17.63 -13.55
C SER A 100 5.38 -18.02 -12.37
N LEU A 101 4.67 -17.08 -11.73
CA LEU A 101 3.75 -17.38 -10.63
C LEU A 101 2.58 -18.28 -11.02
N ILE A 102 1.98 -18.08 -12.20
CA ILE A 102 0.90 -18.93 -12.71
C ILE A 102 1.41 -20.35 -12.95
N SER A 103 2.54 -20.49 -13.62
CA SER A 103 3.18 -21.80 -13.87
C SER A 103 3.53 -22.50 -12.54
N ALA A 104 4.15 -21.76 -11.62
CA ALA A 104 4.54 -22.28 -10.32
C ALA A 104 3.31 -22.75 -9.50
N HIS A 105 2.22 -21.99 -9.59
CA HIS A 105 0.96 -22.33 -8.94
C HIS A 105 0.32 -23.58 -9.53
N GLN A 106 0.30 -23.72 -10.86
CA GLN A 106 -0.19 -24.92 -11.54
C GLN A 106 0.59 -26.17 -11.15
N ASN A 107 1.91 -26.03 -10.99
CA ASN A 107 2.81 -27.09 -10.50
C ASN A 107 2.63 -27.39 -8.99
N GLY A 108 1.84 -26.58 -8.28
CA GLY A 108 1.54 -26.76 -6.87
C GLY A 108 2.71 -26.47 -5.94
N LEU A 109 3.60 -25.55 -6.35
CA LEU A 109 4.70 -25.06 -5.53
C LEU A 109 4.16 -24.24 -4.35
N THR A 110 4.90 -24.27 -3.25
CA THR A 110 4.65 -23.47 -2.06
C THR A 110 5.13 -22.03 -2.27
N VAL A 111 4.65 -21.08 -1.45
CA VAL A 111 5.08 -19.67 -1.50
C VAL A 111 6.61 -19.54 -1.35
N ALA A 112 7.22 -20.37 -0.51
CA ALA A 112 8.67 -20.40 -0.35
C ALA A 112 9.39 -20.84 -1.63
N GLU A 113 8.87 -21.87 -2.31
CA GLU A 113 9.45 -22.36 -3.56
C GLU A 113 9.20 -21.37 -4.71
N MET A 114 8.02 -20.75 -4.79
CA MET A 114 7.73 -19.67 -5.74
C MET A 114 8.69 -18.49 -5.55
N ARG A 115 8.99 -18.12 -4.31
CA ARG A 115 10.00 -17.09 -4.00
C ARG A 115 11.38 -17.50 -4.51
N SER A 116 11.81 -18.73 -4.24
CA SER A 116 13.08 -19.26 -4.74
C SER A 116 13.13 -19.23 -6.26
N GLN A 117 12.04 -19.63 -6.93
CA GLN A 117 11.93 -19.62 -8.39
C GLN A 117 12.04 -18.20 -8.97
N LEU A 118 11.35 -17.22 -8.37
CA LEU A 118 11.47 -15.81 -8.79
C LEU A 118 12.90 -15.29 -8.61
N SER A 119 13.61 -15.72 -7.57
CA SER A 119 15.00 -15.32 -7.37
C SER A 119 15.96 -16.01 -8.34
N SER A 120 15.73 -17.27 -8.71
CA SER A 120 16.64 -18.04 -9.57
C SER A 120 16.40 -17.79 -11.06
N GLU A 121 15.14 -17.73 -11.50
CA GLU A 121 14.79 -17.59 -12.92
C GLU A 121 14.81 -16.13 -13.38
N LEU A 122 14.33 -15.23 -12.51
CA LEU A 122 14.10 -13.82 -12.87
C LEU A 122 15.07 -12.86 -12.17
N GLY A 123 15.90 -13.36 -11.23
CA GLY A 123 16.76 -12.50 -10.40
C GLY A 123 15.97 -11.57 -9.47
N VAL A 124 14.67 -11.82 -9.27
CA VAL A 124 13.78 -10.94 -8.51
C VAL A 124 13.74 -11.40 -7.05
N ASN A 125 14.43 -10.66 -6.18
CA ASN A 125 14.40 -10.91 -4.74
C ASN A 125 13.15 -10.28 -4.11
N VAL A 126 12.15 -11.12 -3.82
CA VAL A 126 10.90 -10.71 -3.19
C VAL A 126 10.74 -11.33 -1.81
N SER A 127 10.02 -10.62 -0.92
CA SER A 127 9.64 -11.15 0.39
C SER A 127 8.52 -12.18 0.28
N HIS A 128 8.34 -13.00 1.31
CA HIS A 128 7.22 -13.95 1.39
C HIS A 128 5.86 -13.25 1.25
N CYS A 129 5.66 -12.15 1.98
CA CYS A 129 4.43 -11.35 1.93
C CYS A 129 4.19 -10.74 0.55
N THR A 130 5.25 -10.41 -0.19
CA THR A 130 5.15 -9.90 -1.55
C THR A 130 4.61 -10.97 -2.50
N VAL A 131 5.09 -12.22 -2.38
CA VAL A 131 4.58 -13.35 -3.18
C VAL A 131 3.12 -13.62 -2.85
N GLU A 132 2.73 -13.64 -1.57
CA GLU A 132 1.32 -13.80 -1.17
C GLU A 132 0.44 -12.66 -1.69
N ARG A 133 0.95 -11.43 -1.69
CA ARG A 133 0.26 -10.28 -2.28
C ARG A 133 0.09 -10.47 -3.79
N TYR A 134 1.10 -10.96 -4.50
CA TYR A 134 1.02 -11.24 -5.93
C TYR A 134 0.00 -12.34 -6.23
N LEU A 135 -0.02 -13.42 -5.45
CA LEU A 135 -1.02 -14.48 -5.58
C LEU A 135 -2.44 -13.94 -5.36
N ARG A 136 -2.65 -13.09 -4.34
CA ARG A 136 -3.94 -12.42 -4.10
C ARG A 136 -4.36 -11.54 -5.29
N ARG A 137 -3.43 -10.77 -5.86
CA ARG A 137 -3.70 -9.95 -7.07
C ARG A 137 -4.10 -10.81 -8.27
N LEU A 138 -3.50 -11.99 -8.42
CA LEU A 138 -3.82 -12.93 -9.49
C LEU A 138 -5.06 -13.79 -9.19
N ASN A 139 -5.74 -13.57 -8.04
CA ASN A 139 -6.82 -14.42 -7.54
C ASN A 139 -6.44 -15.92 -7.43
N LEU A 140 -5.15 -16.21 -7.26
CA LEU A 140 -4.62 -17.55 -7.12
C LEU A 140 -4.65 -17.96 -5.64
N LYS A 141 -5.57 -18.84 -5.28
CA LYS A 141 -5.57 -19.48 -3.96
C LYS A 141 -4.55 -20.61 -3.96
N GLN A 142 -3.60 -20.59 -3.05
CA GLN A 142 -2.66 -21.70 -2.89
C GLN A 142 -3.45 -23.00 -2.70
N ARG A 143 -3.04 -24.10 -3.37
CA ARG A 143 -3.77 -25.38 -3.29
C ARG A 143 -4.01 -25.72 -1.83
N GLN A 144 -5.28 -25.69 -1.45
CA GLN A 144 -5.73 -26.08 -0.12
C GLN A 144 -5.51 -27.59 0.05
N ASN A 145 -5.34 -28.01 1.31
CA ASN A 145 -5.03 -29.40 1.66
C ASN A 145 -6.10 -30.36 1.13
N ASP A 146 -5.76 -31.60 0.83
CA ASP A 146 -6.76 -32.60 0.39
C ASP A 146 -7.86 -32.82 1.44
N LEU A 147 -7.53 -32.66 2.73
CA LEU A 147 -8.49 -32.61 3.85
C LEU A 147 -9.42 -31.39 3.81
N VAL A 148 -8.89 -30.22 3.45
CA VAL A 148 -9.67 -28.96 3.38
C VAL A 148 -10.52 -28.91 2.12
N ASN A 149 -10.04 -29.52 1.03
CA ASN A 149 -10.77 -29.67 -0.22
C ASN A 149 -11.88 -30.74 -0.16
N GLY A 150 -12.01 -31.46 0.97
CA GLY A 150 -12.95 -32.58 1.10
C GLY A 150 -12.64 -33.77 0.19
N LYS A 151 -11.42 -33.82 -0.38
CA LYS A 151 -10.96 -34.93 -1.24
C LYS A 151 -10.67 -36.18 -0.42
N THR A 152 -10.32 -36.01 0.85
CA THR A 152 -10.14 -37.10 1.81
C THR A 152 -10.68 -36.73 3.16
N THR A 153 -11.26 -37.71 3.85
CA THR A 153 -11.69 -37.62 5.24
C THR A 153 -10.50 -37.88 6.18
N ARG A 154 -10.65 -37.50 7.46
CA ARG A 154 -9.60 -37.73 8.46
C ARG A 154 -9.39 -39.23 8.70
N GLU A 155 -10.48 -39.98 8.64
CA GLU A 155 -10.55 -41.41 8.83
C GLU A 155 -9.78 -42.15 7.73
N GLU A 156 -10.00 -41.80 6.46
CA GLU A 156 -9.26 -42.34 5.31
C GLU A 156 -7.76 -42.09 5.44
N VAL A 157 -7.35 -40.91 5.92
CA VAL A 157 -5.93 -40.62 6.13
C VAL A 157 -5.32 -41.54 7.19
N VAL A 158 -6.05 -41.84 8.26
CA VAL A 158 -5.59 -42.76 9.31
C VAL A 158 -5.46 -44.18 8.77
N GLU A 159 -6.42 -44.63 7.96
CA GLU A 159 -6.37 -45.94 7.30
C GLU A 159 -5.19 -46.05 6.34
N LEU A 160 -4.93 -45.02 5.54
CA LEU A 160 -3.80 -45.01 4.61
C LEU A 160 -2.45 -44.95 5.32
N VAL A 161 -2.37 -44.28 6.47
CA VAL A 161 -1.19 -44.33 7.33
C VAL A 161 -1.00 -45.73 7.95
N ARG A 162 -2.07 -46.39 8.37
CA ARG A 162 -2.03 -47.78 8.86
C ARG A 162 -1.57 -48.72 7.76
N HIS A 163 -2.19 -48.64 6.59
CA HIS A 163 -1.81 -49.42 5.41
C HIS A 163 -0.35 -49.15 5.00
N ALA A 164 0.12 -47.90 5.04
CA ALA A 164 1.51 -47.57 4.74
C ALA A 164 2.48 -48.17 5.78
N ARG A 165 2.10 -48.23 7.05
CA ARG A 165 2.92 -48.89 8.08
C ARG A 165 2.96 -50.40 7.84
N ASP A 166 1.80 -51.02 7.70
CA ASP A 166 1.70 -52.48 7.64
C ASP A 166 2.21 -53.04 6.30
N ALA A 167 1.79 -52.45 5.17
CA ALA A 167 2.10 -52.97 3.83
C ALA A 167 3.44 -52.48 3.27
N LEU A 168 3.88 -51.26 3.59
CA LEU A 168 5.16 -50.71 3.14
C LEU A 168 6.25 -50.82 4.21
N LEU A 169 5.97 -51.52 5.32
CA LEU A 169 6.88 -51.71 6.47
C LEU A 169 7.44 -50.38 7.01
N ALA A 170 6.71 -49.29 6.85
CA ALA A 170 7.11 -47.94 7.26
C ALA A 170 6.91 -47.69 8.77
N ASN A 171 7.06 -48.72 9.59
CA ASN A 171 6.74 -48.71 11.02
C ASN A 171 7.61 -47.73 11.81
N THR A 172 8.84 -47.51 11.36
CA THR A 172 9.80 -46.57 11.94
C THR A 172 9.79 -45.20 11.25
N ALA A 173 8.92 -45.00 10.26
CA ALA A 173 8.87 -43.75 9.50
C ALA A 173 8.27 -42.62 10.37
N GLY A 174 9.11 -41.67 10.73
CA GLY A 174 8.67 -40.40 11.31
C GLY A 174 7.82 -39.59 10.34
N TYR A 175 7.17 -38.53 10.84
CA TYR A 175 6.21 -37.71 10.09
C TYR A 175 6.70 -37.27 8.69
N ARG A 176 7.95 -36.81 8.57
CA ARG A 176 8.50 -36.36 7.27
C ARG A 176 8.52 -37.49 6.23
N ARG A 177 8.95 -38.68 6.64
CA ARG A 177 9.04 -39.85 5.75
C ARG A 177 7.66 -40.39 5.43
N MET A 178 6.75 -40.45 6.41
CA MET A 178 5.36 -40.84 6.19
C MET A 178 4.65 -39.90 5.22
N ARG A 179 4.85 -38.58 5.36
CA ARG A 179 4.30 -37.60 4.42
C ARG A 179 4.80 -37.83 2.99
N GLN A 180 6.07 -38.16 2.80
CA GLN A 180 6.60 -38.49 1.48
C GLN A 180 5.94 -39.76 0.92
N ILE A 181 5.80 -40.81 1.73
CA ILE A 181 5.12 -42.05 1.33
C ILE A 181 3.67 -41.79 0.92
N LEU A 182 2.95 -40.94 1.67
CA LEU A 182 1.58 -40.53 1.37
C LEU A 182 1.46 -39.80 0.03
N VAL A 183 2.41 -38.89 -0.26
CA VAL A 183 2.45 -38.20 -1.55
C VAL A 183 2.79 -39.16 -2.69
N THR A 184 3.78 -40.04 -2.51
CA THR A 184 4.30 -40.89 -3.59
C THR A 184 3.38 -42.06 -3.92
N ASN A 185 2.82 -42.74 -2.91
CA ASN A 185 2.03 -43.96 -3.12
C ASN A 185 0.54 -43.69 -3.20
N TYR A 186 0.06 -42.65 -2.51
CA TYR A 186 -1.38 -42.37 -2.39
C TYR A 186 -1.78 -41.02 -3.01
N GLY A 187 -0.81 -40.23 -3.51
CA GLY A 187 -1.07 -38.91 -4.07
C GLY A 187 -1.61 -37.91 -3.04
N LEU A 188 -1.48 -38.19 -1.74
CA LEU A 188 -2.07 -37.40 -0.66
C LEU A 188 -1.13 -36.34 -0.11
N ARG A 189 -1.63 -35.12 -0.04
CA ARG A 189 -0.89 -33.95 0.44
C ARG A 189 -1.50 -33.45 1.75
N LEU A 190 -0.86 -33.84 2.85
CA LEU A 190 -1.22 -33.39 4.19
C LEU A 190 -0.41 -32.15 4.61
N PRO A 191 -1.03 -31.23 5.37
CA PRO A 191 -0.32 -30.08 5.92
C PRO A 191 0.66 -30.51 7.00
N ARG A 192 1.74 -29.74 7.12
CA ARG A 192 2.40 -29.56 8.41
C ARG A 192 1.44 -28.73 9.26
N TYR A 193 0.90 -29.31 10.32
CA TYR A 193 0.43 -28.49 11.41
C TYR A 193 1.64 -27.71 11.93
N ALA A 194 1.59 -26.39 11.77
CA ALA A 194 2.43 -25.46 12.51
C ALA A 194 1.68 -25.11 13.79
#